data_AF-A0AAV3XIW4-F1
#
_entry.id   AF-A0AAV3XIW4-F1
#
_cell.length_a   1.000
_cell.length_b   1.000
_cell.length_c   1.000
_cell.angle_alpha   90.00
_cell.angle_beta   90.00
_cell.angle_gamma   90.00
#
_symmetry.space_group_name_H-M   'P 1'
#
loop_
_entity.id
_entity.type
_entity.pdbx_description
1 polymer ?
#
loop_
_entity_poly.entity_id
_entity_poly.type
_entity_poly.pdbx_seq_one_letter_code
_entity_poly.pdbx_strand_id
1 'polypeptide(L)'
;MSLQDQEGNPFYKVTVKVPASSGTIAITLPAEAPELPIGKNYLWYFAPIEPNGMLRPDNYAVVGWVKRVESTVNEQALASSPVELATAYAKAGIWYDTLKVLADAQRSAPNNQTFVKEWGDLVNYPH
;
A
#
# COMPACT_ATOMS: atom_id res chain seq x y z
N MET A 1 6.48 -11.63 0.07
CA MET A 1 5.32 -11.09 -0.67
C MET A 1 5.32 -11.64 -2.08
N SER A 2 4.14 -11.90 -2.65
CA SER A 2 4.00 -12.25 -4.07
C SER A 2 2.76 -11.60 -4.67
N LEU A 3 2.77 -11.40 -6.00
CA LEU A 3 1.62 -11.01 -6.79
C LEU A 3 1.30 -12.11 -7.80
N GLN A 4 0.00 -12.32 -8.01
CA GLN A 4 -0.55 -13.15 -9.07
C GLN A 4 -1.45 -12.31 -9.96
N ASP A 5 -1.54 -12.67 -11.23
CA ASP A 5 -2.55 -12.09 -12.13
C ASP A 5 -3.94 -12.68 -11.84
N GLN A 6 -4.96 -12.24 -12.59
CA GLN A 6 -6.35 -12.70 -12.41
C GLN A 6 -6.58 -14.17 -12.77
N GLU A 7 -5.67 -14.79 -13.51
CA GLU A 7 -5.71 -16.20 -13.88
C GLU A 7 -5.01 -17.09 -12.82
N GLY A 8 -4.42 -16.46 -11.80
CA GLY A 8 -3.66 -17.14 -10.75
C GLY A 8 -2.20 -17.42 -11.13
N ASN A 9 -1.74 -16.92 -12.28
CA ASN A 9 -0.35 -17.09 -12.68
C ASN A 9 0.56 -16.24 -11.80
N PRO A 10 1.72 -16.75 -11.37
CA PRO A 10 2.72 -15.95 -10.65
C PRO A 10 3.18 -14.77 -11.50
N PHE A 11 3.01 -13.54 -11.00
CA PHE A 11 3.47 -12.33 -11.67
C PHE A 11 4.79 -11.83 -11.08
N TYR A 12 4.90 -11.79 -9.76
CA TYR A 12 6.11 -11.30 -9.08
C TYR A 12 6.24 -11.89 -7.67
N LYS A 13 7.48 -12.05 -7.19
CA LYS A 13 7.76 -12.51 -5.82
C LYS A 13 9.00 -11.85 -5.27
N VAL A 14 8.93 -11.40 -4.02
CA VAL A 14 10.05 -10.77 -3.31
C VAL A 14 10.00 -11.07 -1.81
N THR A 15 11.17 -11.22 -1.20
CA THR A 15 11.32 -11.23 0.26
C THR A 15 11.65 -9.82 0.72
N VAL A 16 10.83 -9.26 1.60
CA VAL A 16 11.03 -7.91 2.16
C VAL A 16 11.45 -8.03 3.61
N LYS A 17 12.45 -7.24 4.02
CA LYS A 17 12.83 -7.15 5.43
C LYS A 17 11.82 -6.25 6.13
N VAL A 18 11.19 -6.77 7.18
CA VAL A 18 10.23 -6.03 7.99
C VAL A 18 10.96 -5.48 9.24
N PRO A 19 10.80 -4.20 9.57
CA PRO A 19 11.34 -3.64 10.81
C PRO A 19 10.80 -4.36 12.05
N ALA A 20 11.61 -4.45 13.11
CA ALA A 20 11.18 -5.02 14.39
C ALA A 20 10.26 -4.08 15.20
N SER A 21 10.07 -2.85 14.76
CA SER A 21 9.20 -1.87 15.40
C SER A 21 7.73 -2.13 15.11
N SER A 22 6.89 -2.06 16.14
CA SER A 22 5.43 -2.10 16.00
C SER A 22 4.92 -0.91 15.18
N GLY A 23 3.88 -1.13 14.37
CA GLY A 23 3.20 -0.08 13.61
C GLY A 23 3.00 -0.42 12.13
N THR A 24 2.70 0.60 11.33
CA THR A 24 2.46 0.47 9.89
C THR A 24 3.77 0.35 9.13
N ILE A 25 3.87 -0.68 8.29
CA ILE A 25 5.01 -0.89 7.39
C ILE A 25 4.65 -0.45 5.97
N ALA A 26 5.57 0.24 5.30
CA ALA A 26 5.45 0.56 3.88
C ALA A 26 6.32 -0.43 3.09
N ILE A 27 5.72 -1.13 2.13
CA ILE A 27 6.44 -2.01 1.23
C ILE A 27 6.53 -1.32 -0.12
N THR A 28 7.74 -0.94 -0.51
CA THR A 28 8.02 -0.41 -1.85
C THR A 28 8.60 -1.53 -2.69
N LEU A 29 8.01 -1.76 -3.86
CA LEU A 29 8.58 -2.70 -4.83
C LEU A 29 9.89 -2.12 -5.38
N PRO A 30 10.94 -2.96 -5.55
CA PRO A 30 12.20 -2.50 -6.11
C PRO A 30 12.01 -2.06 -7.57
N ALA A 31 12.90 -1.19 -8.07
CA ALA A 31 12.78 -0.60 -9.41
C ALA A 31 12.86 -1.65 -10.53
N GLU A 32 13.48 -2.80 -10.26
CA GLU A 32 13.60 -3.94 -11.17
C GLU A 32 12.33 -4.80 -11.19
N ALA A 33 11.34 -4.54 -10.33
CA ALA A 33 10.07 -5.24 -10.36
C ALA A 33 9.32 -4.92 -11.67
N PRO A 34 8.64 -5.91 -12.28
CA PRO A 34 7.84 -5.68 -13.47
C PRO A 34 6.74 -4.66 -13.19
N GLU A 35 6.61 -3.68 -14.08
CA GLU A 35 5.58 -2.66 -13.99
C GLU A 35 4.19 -3.31 -14.11
N LEU A 36 3.27 -2.88 -13.26
CA LEU A 36 1.87 -3.31 -13.36
C LEU A 36 1.21 -2.60 -14.56
N PRO A 37 0.74 -3.34 -15.58
CA PRO A 37 -0.08 -2.80 -16.63
C PRO A 37 -1.33 -2.14 -16.06
N ILE A 38 -1.67 -0.99 -16.62
CA ILE A 38 -2.84 -0.23 -16.24
C ILE A 38 -4.10 -1.02 -16.58
N GLY A 39 -5.09 -0.98 -15.70
CA GLY A 39 -6.38 -1.62 -15.93
C GLY A 39 -6.46 -3.08 -15.46
N LYS A 40 -5.33 -3.74 -15.18
CA LYS A 40 -5.29 -5.15 -14.75
C LYS A 40 -5.33 -5.30 -13.24
N ASN A 41 -6.10 -6.28 -12.76
CA ASN A 41 -6.13 -6.63 -11.34
C ASN A 41 -5.05 -7.66 -11.02
N TYR A 42 -4.50 -7.56 -9.82
CA TYR A 42 -3.51 -8.48 -9.27
C TYR A 42 -3.90 -8.84 -7.85
N LEU A 43 -3.68 -10.09 -7.47
CA LEU A 43 -3.86 -10.56 -6.11
C LEU A 43 -2.49 -10.56 -5.43
N TRP A 44 -2.33 -9.79 -4.36
CA TRP A 44 -1.12 -9.78 -3.56
C TRP A 44 -1.28 -10.65 -2.31
N TYR A 45 -0.17 -11.30 -1.94
CA TYR A 45 -0.05 -12.15 -0.76
C TYR A 45 1.13 -11.67 0.07
N PHE A 46 0.89 -11.51 1.37
CA PHE A 46 1.92 -11.23 2.36
C PHE A 46 1.87 -12.27 3.46
N ALA A 47 2.93 -13.07 3.57
CA ALA A 47 3.10 -14.04 4.64
C ALA A 47 4.44 -13.78 5.34
N PRO A 48 4.46 -13.62 6.67
CA PRO A 48 5.69 -13.54 7.44
C PRO A 48 6.38 -14.91 7.46
N ILE A 49 7.71 -14.90 7.41
CA ILE A 49 8.56 -16.09 7.51
C ILE A 49 9.65 -15.83 8.55
N GLU A 50 10.13 -16.89 9.20
CA GLU A 50 11.27 -16.79 10.12
C GLU A 50 12.55 -16.36 9.38
N PRO A 51 13.51 -15.73 10.07
CA PRO A 51 14.84 -15.51 9.52
C PRO A 51 15.46 -16.84 9.09
N ASN A 52 15.76 -16.99 7.80
CA ASN A 52 16.24 -18.24 7.15
C ASN A 52 15.20 -19.37 7.06
N GLY A 53 13.93 -19.10 7.36
CA GLY A 53 12.83 -20.04 7.15
C GLY A 53 12.38 -20.10 5.69
N MET A 54 11.46 -21.03 5.42
CA MET A 54 10.74 -21.13 4.15
C MET A 54 9.24 -20.94 4.40
N LEU A 55 8.52 -20.50 3.36
CA LEU A 55 7.06 -20.45 3.40
C LEU A 55 6.48 -21.86 3.57
N ARG A 56 5.63 -22.05 4.57
CA ARG A 56 4.92 -23.30 4.85
C ARG A 56 3.42 -23.13 4.58
N PRO A 57 2.68 -24.23 4.32
CA PRO A 57 1.24 -24.16 4.03
C PRO A 57 0.40 -23.55 5.16
N ASP A 58 0.88 -23.58 6.40
CA ASP A 58 0.23 -23.07 7.60
C ASP A 58 0.65 -21.64 7.97
N ASN A 59 1.51 -21.00 7.19
CA ASN A 59 1.82 -19.58 7.40
C ASN A 59 0.56 -18.72 7.21
N TYR A 60 0.25 -17.92 8.22
CA TYR A 60 -0.76 -16.88 8.09
C TYR A 60 -0.40 -15.94 6.93
N ALA A 61 -1.37 -15.65 6.07
CA ALA A 61 -1.19 -14.73 4.96
C ALA A 61 -2.29 -13.69 4.95
N VAL A 62 -1.90 -12.44 4.71
CA VAL A 62 -2.83 -11.37 4.34
C VAL A 62 -2.90 -11.32 2.81
N VAL A 63 -4.11 -11.19 2.29
CA VAL A 63 -4.42 -11.18 0.86
C VAL A 63 -5.21 -9.92 0.51
N GLY A 64 -4.93 -9.35 -0.65
CA GLY A 64 -5.72 -8.22 -1.16
C GLY A 64 -5.59 -8.04 -2.67
N TRP A 65 -6.55 -7.33 -3.24
CA TRP A 65 -6.52 -6.94 -4.65
C TRP A 65 -5.79 -5.61 -4.81
N VAL A 66 -5.01 -5.50 -5.88
CA VAL A 66 -4.40 -4.24 -6.33
C VAL A 66 -4.58 -4.09 -7.83
N LYS A 67 -4.80 -2.85 -8.26
CA LYS A 67 -4.93 -2.48 -9.66
C LYS A 67 -4.25 -1.15 -9.85
N ARG A 68 -3.38 -1.05 -10.87
CA ARG A 68 -2.89 0.25 -11.31
C ARG A 68 -3.94 0.88 -12.21
N VAL A 69 -4.23 2.15 -11.94
CA VAL A 69 -5.20 2.95 -12.69
C VAL A 69 -4.53 4.21 -13.23
N GLU A 70 -5.09 4.77 -14.29
CA GLU A 70 -4.74 6.14 -14.70
C GLU A 70 -5.18 7.11 -13.61
N SER A 71 -4.29 8.02 -13.21
CA SER A 71 -4.65 9.06 -12.26
C SER A 71 -5.20 10.28 -13.00
N THR A 72 -6.35 10.76 -12.55
CA THR A 72 -6.90 12.06 -12.97
C THR A 72 -6.60 13.17 -11.96
N VAL A 73 -5.84 12.85 -10.89
CA VAL A 73 -5.51 13.79 -9.81
C VAL A 73 -4.31 14.64 -10.24
N ASN A 74 -4.45 15.96 -10.14
CA ASN A 74 -3.34 16.89 -10.37
C ASN A 74 -2.49 16.99 -9.10
N GLU A 75 -1.50 16.10 -8.98
CA GLU A 75 -0.60 16.02 -7.83
C GLU A 75 0.16 17.33 -7.59
N GLN A 76 0.63 17.98 -8.66
CA GLN A 76 1.44 19.19 -8.55
C GLN A 76 0.62 20.35 -7.94
N ALA A 77 -0.66 20.44 -8.28
CA ALA A 77 -1.55 21.47 -7.73
C ALA A 77 -1.83 21.28 -6.22
N LEU A 78 -1.76 20.05 -5.71
CA LEU A 78 -2.09 19.69 -4.32
C LEU A 78 -0.88 19.32 -3.48
N ALA A 79 0.34 19.43 -4.03
CA ALA A 79 1.58 18.97 -3.40
C ALA A 79 1.84 19.60 -2.01
N SER A 80 1.35 20.83 -1.77
CA SER A 80 1.49 21.52 -0.49
C SER A 80 0.48 21.08 0.58
N SER A 81 -0.52 20.27 0.24
CA SER A 81 -1.60 19.86 1.14
C SER A 81 -1.85 18.35 1.07
N PRO A 82 -1.18 17.56 1.93
CA PRO A 82 -1.32 16.10 1.93
C PRO A 82 -2.76 15.64 2.14
N VAL A 83 -3.54 16.34 2.95
CA VAL A 83 -4.95 15.99 3.21
C VAL A 83 -5.82 16.24 1.97
N GLU A 84 -5.61 17.34 1.25
CA GLU A 84 -6.35 17.61 0.01
C GLU A 84 -5.96 16.63 -1.10
N LEU A 85 -4.66 16.31 -1.22
CA LEU A 85 -4.17 15.31 -2.16
C LEU A 85 -4.77 13.93 -1.88
N ALA A 86 -4.74 13.48 -0.61
CA ALA A 86 -5.37 12.23 -0.21
C ALA A 86 -6.88 12.23 -0.47
N THR A 87 -7.55 13.35 -0.20
CA THR A 87 -9.00 13.50 -0.47
C THR A 87 -9.29 13.40 -1.97
N ALA A 88 -8.44 13.97 -2.83
CA ALA A 88 -8.60 13.87 -4.28
C ALA A 88 -8.44 12.43 -4.76
N TYR A 89 -7.43 11.70 -4.25
CA TYR A 89 -7.27 10.27 -4.53
C TYR A 89 -8.44 9.44 -4.05
N ALA A 90 -8.94 9.67 -2.84
CA ALA A 90 -10.07 8.96 -2.28
C ALA A 90 -11.32 9.15 -3.15
N LYS A 91 -11.60 10.39 -3.58
CA LYS A 91 -12.71 10.72 -4.48
C LYS A 91 -12.57 10.07 -5.86
N ALA A 92 -11.34 9.88 -6.34
CA ALA A 92 -11.04 9.18 -7.58
C ALA A 92 -11.04 7.64 -7.44
N GLY A 93 -11.27 7.10 -6.22
CA GLY A 93 -11.23 5.67 -5.96
C GLY A 93 -9.82 5.06 -5.92
N ILE A 94 -8.78 5.89 -5.78
CA ILE A 94 -7.38 5.48 -5.79
C ILE A 94 -6.93 5.23 -4.34
N TRP A 95 -7.32 4.07 -3.81
CA TRP A 95 -7.21 3.77 -2.38
C TRP A 95 -5.76 3.66 -1.87
N TYR A 96 -4.87 2.97 -2.58
CA TYR A 96 -3.49 2.77 -2.12
C TYR A 96 -2.70 4.08 -2.06
N ASP A 97 -2.90 4.99 -3.01
CA ASP A 97 -2.29 6.32 -3.00
C ASP A 97 -2.86 7.21 -1.88
N THR A 98 -4.17 7.09 -1.61
CA THR A 98 -4.81 7.74 -0.45
C THR A 98 -4.13 7.33 0.86
N LEU A 99 -3.99 6.01 1.08
CA LEU A 99 -3.31 5.45 2.26
C LEU A 99 -1.87 5.94 2.34
N LYS A 100 -1.14 5.90 1.23
CA LYS A 100 0.27 6.29 1.17
C LYS A 100 0.45 7.75 1.58
N VAL A 101 -0.32 8.67 1.01
CA VAL A 101 -0.19 10.11 1.29
C VAL A 101 -0.45 10.40 2.77
N LEU A 102 -1.50 9.82 3.37
CA LEU A 102 -1.82 10.06 4.79
C LEU A 102 -0.82 9.38 5.73
N ALA A 103 -0.36 8.17 5.40
CA ALA A 103 0.68 7.48 6.17
C ALA A 103 1.99 8.27 6.17
N ASP A 104 2.41 8.79 5.01
CA ASP A 104 3.64 9.58 4.88
C ASP A 104 3.51 10.93 5.62
N ALA A 105 2.36 11.60 5.51
CA ALA A 105 2.09 12.84 6.24
C ALA A 105 2.15 12.63 7.76
N GLN A 106 1.44 11.61 8.28
CA GLN A 106 1.43 11.27 9.70
C GLN A 106 2.84 10.93 10.20
N ARG A 107 3.63 10.18 9.41
CA ARG A 107 5.00 9.83 9.76
C ARG A 107 5.94 11.05 9.78
N SER A 108 5.75 12.00 8.86
CA SER A 108 6.59 13.21 8.77
C SER A 108 6.32 14.22 9.90
N ALA A 109 5.09 14.27 10.41
CA ALA A 109 4.68 15.18 11.46
C ALA A 109 3.77 14.45 12.47
N PRO A 110 4.33 13.57 13.31
CA PRO A 110 3.56 12.68 14.19
C PRO A 110 2.74 13.41 15.27
N ASN A 111 3.09 14.66 15.57
CA ASN A 111 2.37 15.51 16.54
C ASN A 111 1.31 16.41 15.87
N ASN A 112 1.18 16.38 14.54
CA ASN A 112 0.15 17.13 13.85
C ASN A 112 -1.20 16.44 14.06
N GLN A 113 -2.08 17.08 14.85
CA GLN A 113 -3.38 16.52 15.20
C GLN A 113 -4.27 16.24 13.99
N THR A 114 -4.16 17.04 12.92
CA THR A 114 -4.89 16.78 11.67
C THR A 114 -4.43 15.48 11.05
N PHE A 115 -3.12 15.26 10.89
CA PHE A 115 -2.63 14.03 10.26
C PHE A 115 -2.90 12.78 11.11
N VAL A 116 -2.80 12.88 12.43
CA VAL A 116 -3.16 11.78 13.34
C VAL A 116 -4.64 11.42 13.20
N LYS A 117 -5.51 12.43 13.18
CA LYS A 117 -6.95 12.23 13.02
C LYS A 117 -7.28 11.62 11.64
N GLU A 118 -6.83 12.22 10.56
CA GLU A 118 -7.16 11.76 9.20
C GLU A 118 -6.63 10.36 8.92
N TRP A 119 -5.43 10.03 9.39
CA TRP A 119 -4.91 8.67 9.33
C TRP A 119 -5.76 7.69 10.16
N GLY A 120 -6.12 8.08 11.40
CA GLY A 120 -6.95 7.28 12.29
C GLY A 120 -8.34 7.01 11.72
N ASP A 121 -8.99 8.03 11.16
CA ASP A 121 -10.30 7.91 10.53
C ASP A 121 -10.24 6.97 9.32
N LEU A 122 -9.19 7.06 8.51
CA LEU A 122 -8.99 6.23 7.32
C LEU A 122 -8.85 4.74 7.65
N VAL A 123 -8.02 4.38 8.63
CA VAL A 123 -7.70 2.97 8.94
C VAL A 123 -8.72 2.30 9.86
N ASN A 124 -9.54 3.08 10.56
CA ASN A 124 -10.62 2.57 11.41
C ASN A 124 -11.99 2.61 10.72
N TYR A 125 -12.07 3.10 9.48
CA TYR A 125 -13.32 3.10 8.73
C TYR A 125 -13.75 1.66 8.43
N PRO A 126 -14.98 1.25 8.76
CA PRO A 126 -15.47 -0.09 8.43
C PRO A 126 -15.57 -0.23 6.90
N HIS A 127 -14.83 -1.21 6.35
CA HIS A 127 -14.86 -1.61 4.94
C HIS A 127 -15.93 -2.67 4.67
#